data_AF-A0A934G9D3-F1
#
_entry.id   AF-A0A934G9D3-F1
#
_cell.length_a   1.000
_cell.length_b   1.000
_cell.length_c   1.000
_cell.angle_alpha   90.00
_cell.angle_beta   90.00
_cell.angle_gamma   90.00
#
_symmetry.space_group_name_H-M   'P 1'
#
loop_
_entity.id
_entity.type
_entity.pdbx_description
1 polymer ?
#
loop_
_entity_poly.entity_id
_entity_poly.type
_entity_poly.pdbx_seq_one_letter_code
_entity_poly.pdbx_strand_id
1 'polypeptide(L)'
;MLKDRLNALSADRDRAKATLERAKSQAAPQIHIDPALIEQFGRTMRENFSTGSSPFRKAYLQSLIDVIEVDDSRIRIKGSKDLLEKAVLAGRNGQS
;
A
#
# COMPACT_ATOMS: atom_id res chain seq x y z
N MET A 1 -22.11 -11.42 44.64
CA MET A 1 -22.20 -12.41 43.54
C MET A 1 -22.62 -11.79 42.20
N LEU A 2 -23.84 -11.27 42.02
CA LEU A 2 -24.20 -10.62 40.73
C LEU A 2 -23.51 -9.28 40.52
N LYS A 3 -23.42 -8.46 41.58
CA LYS A 3 -22.79 -7.14 41.54
C LYS A 3 -21.30 -7.22 41.19
N ASP A 4 -20.60 -8.21 41.73
CA ASP A 4 -19.18 -8.47 41.44
C ASP A 4 -18.96 -8.92 39.99
N ARG A 5 -19.85 -9.77 39.47
CA ARG A 5 -19.83 -10.17 38.05
C ARG A 5 -20.06 -8.98 37.12
N LEU A 6 -21.01 -8.11 37.46
CA LEU A 6 -21.30 -6.91 36.68
C LEU A 6 -20.10 -5.93 36.67
N ASN A 7 -19.43 -5.79 37.81
CA ASN A 7 -18.24 -4.98 37.94
C ASN A 7 -17.06 -5.55 37.12
N ALA A 8 -16.87 -6.87 37.16
CA ALA A 8 -15.85 -7.54 36.36
C ALA A 8 -16.09 -7.36 34.85
N LEU A 9 -17.33 -7.54 34.39
CA LEU A 9 -17.72 -7.32 32.99
C LEU A 9 -17.52 -5.86 32.54
N SER A 10 -17.82 -4.90 33.42
CA SER A 10 -17.62 -3.48 33.11
C SER A 10 -16.13 -3.14 33.00
N ALA A 11 -15.30 -3.67 33.90
CA ALA A 11 -13.86 -3.48 33.86
C ALA A 11 -13.24 -4.08 32.59
N ASP A 12 -13.71 -5.25 32.17
CA ASP A 12 -13.20 -5.91 30.96
C ASP A 12 -13.60 -5.14 29.68
N ARG A 13 -14.85 -4.68 29.60
CA ARG A 13 -15.32 -3.79 28.54
C ARG A 13 -14.49 -2.52 28.45
N ASP A 14 -14.19 -1.89 29.58
CA ASP A 14 -13.45 -0.62 29.59
C ASP A 14 -11.99 -0.84 29.16
N ARG A 15 -11.40 -1.98 29.54
CA ARG A 15 -10.07 -2.40 29.08
C ARG A 15 -10.04 -2.69 27.57
N ALA A 16 -11.07 -3.34 27.04
CA ALA A 16 -11.23 -3.60 25.62
C ALA A 16 -11.37 -2.29 24.82
N LYS A 17 -12.21 -1.35 25.29
CA LYS A 17 -12.36 -0.02 24.69
C LYS A 17 -11.05 0.77 24.68
N ALA A 18 -10.33 0.80 25.81
CA ALA A 18 -9.04 1.49 25.89
C ALA A 18 -8.00 0.89 24.94
N THR A 19 -8.05 -0.42 24.72
CA THR A 19 -7.16 -1.12 23.79
C THR A 19 -7.52 -0.84 22.33
N LEU A 20 -8.82 -0.81 22.02
CA LEU A 20 -9.31 -0.44 20.69
C LEU A 20 -8.93 1.01 20.33
N GLU A 21 -9.13 1.95 21.25
CA GLU A 21 -8.78 3.35 20.98
C GLU A 21 -7.27 3.52 20.81
N ARG A 22 -6.44 2.87 21.64
CA ARG A 22 -4.98 2.85 21.43
C ARG A 22 -4.60 2.27 20.06
N ALA A 23 -5.24 1.19 19.63
CA ALA A 23 -4.99 0.59 18.32
C ALA A 23 -5.39 1.52 17.16
N LYS A 24 -6.52 2.24 17.28
CA LYS A 24 -6.94 3.23 16.28
C LYS A 24 -6.02 4.43 16.24
N SER A 25 -5.55 4.93 17.37
CA SER A 25 -4.59 6.05 17.44
C SER A 25 -3.21 5.68 16.88
N GLN A 26 -2.85 4.40 16.91
CA GLN A 26 -1.61 3.87 16.33
C GLN A 26 -1.77 3.43 14.87
N ALA A 27 -3.00 3.32 14.37
CA ALA A 27 -3.22 3.02 12.96
C ALA A 27 -2.86 4.25 12.13
N ALA A 28 -1.87 4.10 11.24
CA ALA A 28 -1.51 5.14 10.29
C ALA A 28 -2.77 5.60 9.52
N PRO A 29 -2.87 6.89 9.13
CA PRO A 29 -3.97 7.38 8.34
C PRO A 29 -4.23 6.44 7.17
N GLN A 30 -5.48 6.00 7.02
CA GLN A 30 -5.84 5.13 5.92
C GLN A 30 -5.65 5.93 4.64
N ILE A 31 -4.62 5.61 3.86
CA ILE A 31 -4.36 6.27 2.57
C ILE A 31 -5.60 6.02 1.71
N HIS A 32 -6.42 7.05 1.57
CA HIS A 32 -7.59 7.01 0.72
C HIS A 32 -7.15 7.48 -0.67
N ILE A 33 -6.98 6.54 -1.59
CA ILE A 33 -6.67 6.85 -2.99
C ILE A 33 -7.99 7.11 -3.70
N ASP A 34 -8.22 8.37 -4.09
CA ASP A 34 -9.40 8.76 -4.85
C ASP A 34 -9.42 8.04 -6.22
N PRO A 35 -10.51 7.36 -6.60
CA PRO A 35 -10.66 6.77 -7.93
C PRO A 35 -10.35 7.72 -9.08
N ALA A 36 -10.71 9.01 -8.96
CA ALA A 36 -10.44 10.01 -9.98
C ALA A 36 -8.93 10.25 -10.15
N LEU A 37 -8.16 10.17 -9.06
CA LEU A 37 -6.70 10.28 -9.10
C LEU A 37 -6.06 9.08 -9.79
N ILE A 38 -6.62 7.88 -9.61
CA ILE A 38 -6.19 6.66 -10.32
C ILE A 38 -6.43 6.79 -11.82
N GLU A 39 -7.61 7.27 -12.22
CA GLU A 39 -7.94 7.48 -13.63
C GLU A 39 -7.03 8.52 -14.28
N GLN A 40 -6.79 9.65 -13.60
CA GLN A 40 -5.89 10.68 -14.08
C GLN A 40 -4.47 10.15 -14.23
N PHE A 41 -3.96 9.44 -13.22
CA PHE A 41 -2.66 8.78 -13.26
C PHE A 41 -2.56 7.83 -14.47
N GLY A 42 -3.56 6.96 -14.65
CA GLY A 42 -3.58 5.99 -15.75
C GLY A 42 -3.56 6.66 -17.13
N ARG A 43 -4.29 7.76 -17.30
CA ARG A 43 -4.28 8.55 -18.54
C ARG A 43 -2.91 9.16 -18.81
N THR A 44 -2.36 9.90 -17.85
CA THR A 44 -1.04 10.53 -17.94
C THR A 44 0.06 9.51 -18.24
N MET A 45 0.03 8.36 -17.57
CA MET A 45 1.00 7.29 -17.82
C MET A 45 0.87 6.71 -19.22
N ARG A 46 -0.35 6.45 -19.70
CA ARG A 46 -0.58 5.95 -21.07
C ARG A 46 -0.10 6.93 -22.13
N GLU A 47 -0.34 8.23 -21.93
CA GLU A 47 0.20 9.28 -22.78
C GLU A 47 1.74 9.27 -22.77
N ASN A 48 2.36 9.26 -21.59
CA ASN A 48 3.82 9.21 -21.47
C ASN A 48 4.44 7.94 -22.10
N PHE A 49 3.77 6.80 -22.08
CA PHE A 49 4.24 5.61 -22.80
C PHE A 49 4.05 5.72 -24.31
N SER A 50 2.99 6.36 -24.77
CA SER A 50 2.68 6.44 -26.21
C SER A 50 3.50 7.51 -26.91
N THR A 51 3.62 8.69 -26.30
CA THR A 51 4.20 9.89 -26.92
C THR A 51 5.37 10.47 -26.13
N GLY A 52 5.62 10.01 -24.91
CA GLY A 52 6.72 10.51 -24.08
C GLY A 52 8.11 10.19 -24.63
N SER A 53 9.14 10.62 -23.90
CA SER A 53 10.52 10.43 -24.33
C SER A 53 10.98 8.97 -24.15
N SER A 54 11.88 8.51 -25.03
CA SER A 54 12.52 7.19 -24.88
C SER A 54 13.25 7.04 -23.53
N PRO A 55 13.97 8.05 -23.01
CA PRO A 55 14.54 8.02 -21.67
C PRO A 55 13.51 7.80 -20.56
N PHE A 56 12.36 8.48 -20.60
CA PHE A 56 11.31 8.32 -19.59
C PHE A 56 10.78 6.88 -19.57
N ARG A 57 10.44 6.33 -20.74
CA ARG A 57 9.94 4.96 -20.84
C ARG A 57 10.94 3.94 -20.31
N LYS A 58 12.22 4.11 -20.63
CA LYS A 58 13.28 3.22 -20.16
C LYS A 58 13.43 3.29 -18.64
N ALA A 59 13.50 4.49 -18.08
CA ALA A 59 13.62 4.68 -16.64
C ALA A 59 12.42 4.10 -15.88
N TYR A 60 11.21 4.29 -16.40
CA TYR A 60 10.02 3.73 -15.77
C TYR A 60 9.97 2.20 -15.83
N LEU A 61 10.31 1.59 -16.98
CA LEU A 61 10.37 0.12 -17.07
C LEU A 61 11.46 -0.44 -16.15
N GLN A 62 12.63 0.21 -16.08
CA GLN A 62 13.71 -0.18 -15.19
C GLN A 62 13.34 -0.10 -13.70
N SER A 63 12.43 0.80 -13.30
CA SER A 63 12.01 0.87 -11.90
C SER A 63 11.08 -0.26 -11.48
N LEU A 64 10.48 -0.98 -12.44
CA LEU A 64 9.53 -2.07 -12.19
C LEU A 64 10.10 -3.46 -12.50
N ILE A 65 11.14 -3.54 -13.33
CA ILE A 65 11.69 -4.81 -13.82
C ILE A 65 12.95 -5.15 -13.05
N ASP A 66 12.94 -6.34 -12.42
CA ASP A 66 14.12 -6.89 -11.77
C ASP A 66 14.82 -7.92 -12.65
N VAL A 67 14.05 -8.81 -13.30
CA VAL A 67 14.59 -9.91 -14.09
C VAL A 67 13.85 -10.03 -15.41
N ILE A 68 14.63 -10.17 -16.48
CA ILE A 68 14.15 -10.53 -17.81
C ILE A 68 14.72 -11.91 -18.13
N GLU A 69 13.84 -12.91 -18.29
CA GLU A 69 14.20 -14.25 -18.74
C GLU A 69 13.79 -14.38 -20.20
N VAL A 70 14.74 -14.78 -21.05
CA VAL A 70 14.51 -15.00 -22.48
C VAL A 70 14.71 -16.49 -22.74
N ASP A 71 13.62 -17.18 -23.04
CA ASP A 71 13.59 -18.57 -23.50
C ASP A 71 13.40 -18.61 -25.02
N ASP A 72 13.66 -19.76 -25.64
CA ASP A 72 13.52 -19.97 -27.09
C ASP A 72 12.12 -19.65 -27.63
N SER A 73 11.08 -19.79 -26.80
CA SER A 73 9.68 -19.60 -27.22
C SER A 73 8.95 -18.45 -26.51
N ARG A 74 9.58 -17.80 -25.52
CA ARG A 74 8.91 -16.77 -24.70
C ARG A 74 9.88 -15.86 -23.96
N ILE A 75 9.41 -14.64 -23.70
CA ILE A 75 10.09 -13.69 -22.83
C ILE A 75 9.24 -13.51 -21.57
N ARG A 76 9.88 -13.59 -20.40
CA ARG A 76 9.24 -13.35 -19.09
C ARG A 76 9.89 -12.15 -18.43
N ILE A 77 9.07 -11.19 -18.05
CA ILE A 77 9.48 -9.99 -17.33
C ILE A 77 8.95 -10.11 -15.90
N LYS A 78 9.85 -10.07 -14.91
CA LYS A 78 9.53 -10.18 -13.49
C LYS A 78 9.95 -8.92 -12.75
N GLY A 79 9.09 -8.47 -11.85
CA GLY A 79 9.41 -7.42 -10.86
C GLY A 79 9.18 -7.93 -9.44
N SER A 80 9.78 -7.28 -8.46
CA SER A 80 9.68 -7.66 -7.05
C SER A 80 8.40 -7.11 -6.43
N LYS A 81 7.49 -8.02 -6.14
CA LYS A 81 6.29 -7.74 -5.34
C LYS A 81 6.67 -7.30 -3.92
N ASP A 82 7.75 -7.83 -3.36
CA ASP A 82 8.24 -7.48 -2.03
C ASP A 82 8.79 -6.04 -1.99
N LEU A 83 9.46 -5.60 -3.07
CA LEU A 83 9.93 -4.22 -3.20
C LEU A 83 8.76 -3.25 -3.33
N LEU A 84 7.75 -3.63 -4.13
CA LEU A 84 6.51 -2.85 -4.26
C LEU A 84 5.79 -2.71 -2.91
N GLU A 85 5.66 -3.81 -2.16
CA GLU A 85 5.07 -3.81 -0.83
C GLU A 85 5.86 -2.90 0.13
N LYS A 86 7.19 -3.03 0.17
CA LYS A 86 8.05 -2.16 0.99
C LYS A 86 7.92 -0.69 0.62
N ALA A 87 7.83 -0.34 -0.67
CA ALA A 87 7.64 1.03 -1.12
C ALA A 87 6.29 1.60 -0.67
N VAL A 88 5.21 0.80 -0.74
CA VAL A 88 3.88 1.19 -0.23
C VAL A 88 3.88 1.39 1.29
N LEU A 89 4.58 0.52 2.02
CA LEU A 89 4.72 0.64 3.49
C LEU A 89 5.61 1.82 3.90
N ALA A 90 6.70 2.09 3.18
CA ALA A 90 7.56 3.24 3.44
C ALA A 90 6.84 4.57 3.18
N GLY A 91 6.01 4.65 2.13
CA GLY A 91 5.16 5.82 1.86
C GLY A 91 4.15 6.13 2.97
N ARG A 92 3.71 5.12 3.73
CA ARG A 92 2.87 5.31 4.94
C ARG A 92 3.63 5.94 6.11
N ASN A 93 4.94 5.73 6.19
CA ASN A 93 5.77 6.17 7.30
C ASN A 93 6.42 7.55 7.08
N GLY A 94 6.34 8.10 5.86
CA GLY A 94 6.98 9.37 5.47
C GLY A 94 6.10 10.63 5.58
N GLN A 95 4.94 10.57 6.23
CA GLN A 95 4.02 11.72 6.43
C GLN A 95 3.90 12.15 7.92
N SER A 96 4.97 12.01 8.71
CA SER A 96 5.05 12.59 10.07
C SER A 96 5.74 13.94 10.06
#